data_AF-A0A1V3S2A4-F1
#
_entry.id   AF-A0A1V3S2A4-F1
#
_cell.length_a   1.000
_cell.length_b   1.000
_cell.length_c   1.000
_cell.angle_alpha   90.00
_cell.angle_beta   90.00
_cell.angle_gamma   90.00
#
_symmetry.space_group_name_H-M   'P 1'
#
loop_
_entity.id
_entity.type
_entity.pdbx_description
1 polymer ?
#
loop_
_entity_poly.entity_id
_entity_poly.type
_entity_poly.pdbx_seq_one_letter_code
_entity_poly.pdbx_strand_id
1 'polypeptide(L)'
;MKIGIIGAGNIGATLARKFSAVGHQVSLANSRGPESIREIAREANATAVALADVVKGADVVVVSIPEKAIPQLPKDLFAKLPKHVVVIDTGNYYPMRDEPVAAIESGMPESQWVTEQLGHPVVKAFNSILAHSLATKGQPAGSPGRIALPVAGDETDAKKIVIGLVDDAGFEGVDTGTLGESWRQQPGTPAYCTDIVGSVALMDALARAVKDKAPGLRDLAFQQWMQLGSTMTNDDILRINRALHD
;
A
#
# COMPACT_ATOMS: atom_id res chain seq x y z
N MET A 1 -10.94 -13.60 7.33
CA MET A 1 -11.59 -13.36 6.02
C MET A 1 -10.81 -14.08 4.92
N LYS A 2 -11.34 -14.15 3.70
CA LYS A 2 -10.64 -14.58 2.49
C LYS A 2 -10.00 -13.35 1.82
N ILE A 3 -8.67 -13.35 1.72
CA ILE A 3 -7.90 -12.22 1.20
C ILE A 3 -7.11 -12.67 -0.02
N GLY A 4 -7.38 -12.06 -1.18
CA GLY A 4 -6.56 -12.19 -2.37
C GLY A 4 -5.47 -11.12 -2.40
N ILE A 5 -4.23 -11.46 -2.71
CA ILE A 5 -3.12 -10.51 -2.84
C ILE A 5 -2.50 -10.63 -4.23
N ILE A 6 -2.54 -9.53 -4.98
CA ILE A 6 -1.89 -9.39 -6.28
C ILE A 6 -0.55 -8.68 -6.05
N GLY A 7 0.54 -9.42 -6.28
CA GLY A 7 1.90 -8.95 -6.07
C GLY A 7 2.58 -9.67 -4.91
N ALA A 8 3.63 -10.44 -5.23
CA ALA A 8 4.45 -11.17 -4.27
C ALA A 8 5.79 -10.47 -3.98
N GLY A 9 5.82 -9.13 -4.10
CA GLY A 9 6.98 -8.32 -3.70
C GLY A 9 7.06 -8.13 -2.19
N ASN A 10 7.96 -7.25 -1.74
CA ASN A 10 8.25 -7.06 -0.31
C ASN A 10 7.00 -6.73 0.53
N ILE A 11 6.12 -5.84 0.04
CA ILE A 11 4.87 -5.48 0.74
C ILE A 11 3.87 -6.64 0.71
N GLY A 12 3.43 -7.09 -0.48
CA GLY A 12 2.43 -8.14 -0.61
C GLY A 12 2.79 -9.46 0.08
N ALA A 13 4.06 -9.91 0.01
CA ALA A 13 4.51 -11.10 0.73
C ALA A 13 4.51 -10.91 2.26
N THR A 14 4.81 -9.70 2.74
CA THR A 14 4.75 -9.38 4.18
C THR A 14 3.32 -9.32 4.68
N LEU A 15 2.41 -8.72 3.91
CA LEU A 15 0.98 -8.72 4.21
C LEU A 15 0.41 -10.14 4.22
N ALA A 16 0.81 -10.98 3.26
CA ALA A 16 0.43 -12.39 3.26
C ALA A 16 0.83 -13.09 4.56
N ARG A 17 2.08 -12.95 5.01
CA ARG A 17 2.56 -13.50 6.29
C ARG A 17 1.72 -13.01 7.48
N LYS A 18 1.51 -11.69 7.57
CA LYS A 18 0.79 -11.07 8.69
C LYS A 18 -0.67 -11.51 8.77
N PHE A 19 -1.38 -11.46 7.65
CA PHE A 19 -2.79 -11.83 7.58
C PHE A 19 -2.99 -13.33 7.84
N SER A 20 -2.13 -14.20 7.30
CA SER A 20 -2.19 -15.63 7.61
C SER A 20 -1.89 -15.92 9.09
N ALA A 21 -0.96 -15.19 9.71
CA ALA A 21 -0.59 -15.38 11.12
C ALA A 21 -1.75 -15.09 12.10
N VAL A 22 -2.69 -14.23 11.71
CA VAL A 22 -3.92 -13.94 12.49
C VAL A 22 -5.14 -14.72 11.99
N GLY A 23 -4.95 -15.74 11.14
CA GLY A 23 -5.98 -16.70 10.76
C GLY A 23 -6.83 -16.32 9.54
N HIS A 24 -6.43 -15.33 8.74
CA HIS A 24 -7.07 -15.10 7.45
C HIS A 24 -6.67 -16.17 6.42
N GLN A 25 -7.58 -16.46 5.48
CA GLN A 25 -7.31 -17.36 4.35
C GLN A 25 -6.72 -16.52 3.21
N VAL A 26 -5.42 -16.62 3.00
CA VAL A 26 -4.72 -15.78 2.02
C VAL A 26 -4.45 -16.55 0.72
N SER A 27 -4.85 -15.97 -0.40
CA SER A 27 -4.41 -16.38 -1.75
C SER A 27 -3.43 -15.35 -2.30
N LEU A 28 -2.32 -15.80 -2.89
CA LEU A 28 -1.27 -14.95 -3.41
C LEU A 28 -1.08 -15.21 -4.91
N ALA A 29 -1.04 -14.16 -5.71
CA ALA A 29 -0.81 -14.23 -7.16
C ALA A 29 0.22 -13.21 -7.62
N ASN A 30 0.85 -13.50 -8.76
CA ASN A 30 1.68 -12.55 -9.50
C ASN A 30 1.53 -12.77 -11.02
N SER A 31 2.23 -11.99 -11.83
CA SER A 31 2.22 -12.10 -13.29
C SER A 31 2.97 -13.31 -13.87
N ARG A 32 3.80 -14.00 -13.08
CA ARG A 32 4.65 -15.12 -13.51
C ARG A 32 4.05 -16.50 -13.19
N GLY A 33 2.84 -16.53 -12.64
CA GLY A 33 2.13 -17.74 -12.30
C GLY A 33 2.50 -18.32 -10.92
N PRO A 34 1.66 -19.22 -10.39
CA PRO A 34 1.73 -19.70 -9.00
C PRO A 34 3.05 -20.42 -8.67
N GLU A 35 3.62 -21.18 -9.61
CA GLU A 35 4.89 -21.88 -9.38
C GLU A 35 6.05 -20.92 -9.04
N SER A 36 6.03 -19.70 -9.61
CA SER A 36 7.08 -18.71 -9.36
C SER A 36 7.09 -18.13 -7.93
N ILE A 37 6.02 -18.35 -7.16
CA ILE A 37 5.81 -17.81 -5.81
C ILE A 37 5.43 -18.90 -4.81
N ARG A 38 5.61 -20.16 -5.17
CA ARG A 38 5.22 -21.31 -4.34
C ARG A 38 5.88 -21.27 -2.96
N GLU A 39 7.18 -21.03 -2.92
CA GLU A 39 7.92 -20.93 -1.66
C GLU A 39 7.49 -19.73 -0.82
N ILE A 40 7.31 -18.56 -1.45
CA ILE A 40 6.83 -17.35 -0.77
C ILE A 40 5.46 -17.58 -0.14
N ALA A 41 4.54 -18.20 -0.87
CA ALA A 41 3.20 -18.52 -0.37
C ALA A 41 3.27 -19.55 0.77
N ARG A 42 4.10 -20.60 0.62
CA ARG A 42 4.32 -21.62 1.66
C ARG A 42 4.83 -21.01 2.96
N GLU A 43 5.88 -20.18 2.89
CA GLU A 43 6.44 -19.47 4.05
C GLU A 43 5.43 -18.52 4.69
N ALA A 44 4.53 -17.95 3.89
CA ALA A 44 3.46 -17.08 4.36
C ALA A 44 2.21 -17.82 4.85
N ASN A 45 2.19 -19.16 4.86
CA ASN A 45 0.99 -19.96 5.10
C ASN A 45 -0.21 -19.50 4.24
N ALA A 46 0.08 -19.12 2.99
CA ALA A 46 -0.86 -18.67 1.98
C ALA A 46 -0.91 -19.68 0.82
N THR A 47 -1.91 -19.56 -0.05
CA THR A 47 -2.05 -20.39 -1.25
C THR A 47 -1.60 -19.63 -2.49
N ALA A 48 -0.58 -20.11 -3.20
CA ALA A 48 -0.22 -19.57 -4.50
C ALA A 48 -1.30 -19.95 -5.54
N VAL A 49 -1.87 -18.98 -6.23
CA VAL A 49 -2.94 -19.18 -7.23
C VAL A 49 -2.63 -18.49 -8.55
N ALA A 50 -3.33 -18.87 -9.62
CA ALA A 50 -3.29 -18.12 -10.86
C ALA A 50 -3.93 -16.73 -10.66
N LEU A 51 -3.47 -15.73 -11.42
CA LEU A 51 -3.97 -14.36 -11.29
C LEU A 51 -5.49 -14.26 -11.47
N ALA A 52 -6.07 -15.05 -12.38
CA ALA A 52 -7.51 -15.09 -12.61
C ALA A 52 -8.33 -15.65 -11.43
N ASP A 53 -7.68 -16.37 -10.50
CA ASP A 53 -8.33 -17.02 -9.37
C ASP A 53 -8.23 -16.22 -8.07
N VAL A 54 -7.30 -15.27 -7.98
CA VAL A 54 -7.00 -14.54 -6.73
C VAL A 54 -8.17 -13.70 -6.20
N VAL A 55 -9.08 -13.29 -7.08
CA VAL A 55 -10.26 -12.49 -6.74
C VAL A 55 -11.50 -13.35 -6.47
N LYS A 56 -11.46 -14.65 -6.78
CA LYS A 56 -12.65 -15.52 -6.74
C LYS A 56 -13.07 -15.81 -5.30
N GLY A 57 -14.23 -15.28 -4.91
CA GLY A 57 -14.78 -15.47 -3.56
C GLY A 57 -13.96 -14.79 -2.47
N ALA A 58 -13.14 -13.80 -2.82
CA ALA A 58 -12.41 -12.97 -1.87
C ALA A 58 -13.36 -11.97 -1.20
N ASP A 59 -13.17 -11.75 0.11
CA ASP A 59 -13.84 -10.67 0.84
C ASP A 59 -13.06 -9.34 0.64
N VAL A 60 -11.73 -9.46 0.47
CA VAL A 60 -10.79 -8.35 0.26
C VAL A 60 -9.76 -8.75 -0.79
N VAL A 61 -9.41 -7.82 -1.68
CA VAL A 61 -8.31 -7.96 -2.63
C VAL A 61 -7.28 -6.86 -2.39
N VAL A 62 -6.02 -7.22 -2.17
CA VAL A 62 -4.89 -6.28 -2.05
C VAL A 62 -4.16 -6.20 -3.38
N VAL A 63 -4.03 -5.00 -3.93
CA VAL A 63 -3.23 -4.71 -5.12
C VAL A 63 -1.91 -4.09 -4.67
N SER A 64 -0.84 -4.86 -4.77
CA SER A 64 0.52 -4.51 -4.31
C SER A 64 1.53 -4.69 -5.44
N ILE A 65 1.28 -4.01 -6.56
CA ILE A 65 2.16 -3.99 -7.74
C ILE A 65 2.48 -2.54 -8.16
N PRO A 66 3.57 -2.31 -8.91
CA PRO A 66 3.89 -0.98 -9.45
C PRO A 66 2.77 -0.42 -10.35
N GLU A 67 2.61 0.90 -10.40
CA GLU A 67 1.57 1.57 -11.20
C GLU A 67 1.62 1.14 -12.67
N LYS A 68 2.82 1.01 -13.26
CA LYS A 68 2.95 0.54 -14.67
C LYS A 68 2.40 -0.85 -14.94
N ALA A 69 2.25 -1.68 -13.90
CA ALA A 69 1.74 -3.03 -14.01
C ALA A 69 0.21 -3.07 -13.86
N ILE A 70 -0.44 -2.02 -13.34
CA ILE A 70 -1.89 -1.97 -13.15
C ILE A 70 -2.64 -2.10 -14.50
N PRO A 71 -2.28 -1.36 -15.58
CA PRO A 71 -2.96 -1.49 -16.88
C PRO A 71 -2.69 -2.82 -17.59
N GLN A 72 -1.73 -3.61 -17.11
CA GLN A 72 -1.36 -4.91 -17.66
C GLN A 72 -2.17 -6.05 -17.04
N LEU A 73 -2.96 -5.78 -15.99
CA LEU A 73 -3.87 -6.77 -15.42
C LEU A 73 -4.95 -7.15 -16.45
N PRO A 74 -5.46 -8.40 -16.43
CA PRO A 74 -6.58 -8.78 -17.28
C PRO A 74 -7.76 -7.82 -17.06
N LYS A 75 -8.28 -7.24 -18.15
CA LYS A 75 -9.33 -6.20 -18.10
C LYS A 75 -10.61 -6.67 -17.40
N ASP A 76 -10.88 -7.96 -17.44
CA ASP A 76 -12.05 -8.58 -16.83
C ASP A 76 -11.83 -9.07 -15.39
N LEU A 77 -10.61 -8.93 -14.84
CA LEU A 77 -10.25 -9.43 -13.51
C LEU A 77 -11.15 -8.84 -12.41
N PHE A 78 -11.36 -7.52 -12.45
CA PHE A 78 -12.21 -6.82 -11.48
C PHE A 78 -13.63 -6.57 -11.99
N ALA A 79 -13.89 -6.74 -13.29
CA ALA A 79 -15.17 -6.38 -13.92
C ALA A 79 -16.38 -7.15 -13.35
N LYS A 80 -16.16 -8.36 -12.83
CA LYS A 80 -17.20 -9.20 -12.20
C LYS A 80 -17.11 -9.24 -10.68
N LEU A 81 -16.21 -8.45 -10.09
CA LEU A 81 -16.06 -8.41 -8.66
C LEU A 81 -17.29 -7.74 -8.05
N PRO A 82 -17.97 -8.36 -7.06
CA PRO A 82 -19.10 -7.71 -6.40
C PRO A 82 -18.66 -6.41 -5.74
N LYS A 83 -19.48 -5.35 -5.85
CA LYS A 83 -19.17 -4.02 -5.32
C LYS A 83 -18.81 -3.96 -3.83
N HIS A 84 -19.24 -4.96 -3.05
CA HIS A 84 -18.96 -5.03 -1.62
C HIS A 84 -17.57 -5.60 -1.30
N VAL A 85 -16.88 -6.21 -2.28
CA VAL A 85 -15.52 -6.69 -2.08
C VAL A 85 -14.60 -5.49 -2.01
N VAL A 86 -13.84 -5.40 -0.92
CA VAL A 86 -12.94 -4.27 -0.71
C VAL A 86 -11.66 -4.49 -1.51
N VAL A 87 -11.26 -3.48 -2.30
CA VAL A 87 -9.96 -3.48 -2.98
C VAL A 87 -9.04 -2.50 -2.26
N ILE A 88 -7.89 -2.98 -1.78
CA ILE A 88 -6.86 -2.17 -1.12
C ILE A 88 -5.75 -1.88 -2.12
N ASP A 89 -5.45 -0.61 -2.33
CA ASP A 89 -4.29 -0.17 -3.11
C ASP A 89 -3.13 0.20 -2.17
N THR A 90 -1.97 -0.45 -2.36
CA THR A 90 -0.73 -0.15 -1.61
C THR A 90 0.28 0.63 -2.46
N GLY A 91 -0.10 1.04 -3.67
CA GLY A 91 0.75 1.67 -4.68
C GLY A 91 1.29 3.04 -4.27
N ASN A 92 2.40 3.40 -4.91
CA ASN A 92 3.09 4.67 -4.82
C ASN A 92 3.78 4.94 -6.14
N TYR A 93 3.50 6.07 -6.77
CA TYR A 93 3.97 6.36 -8.13
C TYR A 93 5.37 6.98 -8.14
N TYR A 94 6.27 6.35 -8.90
CA TYR A 94 7.62 6.83 -9.16
C TYR A 94 7.87 6.85 -10.68
N PRO A 95 7.95 8.01 -11.34
CA PRO A 95 8.01 8.06 -12.81
C PRO A 95 9.24 7.35 -13.40
N MET A 96 10.33 7.25 -12.63
CA MET A 96 11.56 6.55 -13.00
C MET A 96 11.35 5.03 -13.09
N ARG A 97 10.38 4.50 -12.34
CA ARG A 97 10.00 3.09 -12.32
C ARG A 97 8.81 2.83 -13.22
N ASP A 98 7.82 3.71 -13.19
CA ASP A 98 6.47 3.48 -13.70
C ASP A 98 6.21 4.08 -15.09
N GLU A 99 7.19 4.81 -15.64
CA GLU A 99 7.00 5.68 -16.80
C GLU A 99 6.02 6.84 -16.48
N PRO A 100 6.15 8.00 -17.13
CA PRO A 100 5.26 9.13 -16.83
C PRO A 100 3.77 8.82 -17.10
N VAL A 101 2.94 8.90 -16.06
CA VAL A 101 1.47 8.76 -16.16
C VAL A 101 0.83 10.14 -16.20
N ALA A 102 0.40 10.58 -17.38
CA ALA A 102 -0.06 11.95 -17.64
C ALA A 102 -1.15 12.46 -16.66
N ALA A 103 -2.09 11.61 -16.27
CA ALA A 103 -3.15 11.98 -15.33
C ALA A 103 -2.59 12.29 -13.92
N ILE A 104 -1.67 11.44 -13.43
CA ILE A 104 -1.01 11.63 -12.13
C ILE A 104 -0.09 12.86 -12.17
N GLU A 105 0.68 13.03 -13.25
CA GLU A 105 1.51 14.23 -13.48
C GLU A 105 0.69 15.52 -13.53
N SER A 106 -0.59 15.43 -13.95
CA SER A 106 -1.53 16.55 -13.96
C SER A 106 -2.27 16.75 -12.62
N GLY A 107 -1.87 16.05 -11.56
CA GLY A 107 -2.34 16.26 -10.19
C GLY A 107 -3.48 15.35 -9.73
N MET A 108 -3.81 14.30 -10.50
CA MET A 108 -4.71 13.23 -10.05
C MET A 108 -4.02 12.39 -8.95
N PRO A 109 -4.65 12.18 -7.79
CA PRO A 109 -4.21 11.19 -6.81
C PRO A 109 -4.03 9.79 -7.42
N GLU A 110 -2.94 9.12 -7.06
CA GLU A 110 -2.52 7.82 -7.59
C GLU A 110 -3.63 6.77 -7.50
N SER A 111 -4.27 6.66 -6.33
CA SER A 111 -5.29 5.63 -6.11
C SER A 111 -6.63 5.96 -6.79
N GLN A 112 -6.88 7.23 -7.14
CA GLN A 112 -7.99 7.58 -8.04
C GLN A 112 -7.68 7.08 -9.47
N TRP A 113 -6.45 7.27 -9.95
CA TRP A 113 -6.02 6.69 -11.22
C TRP A 113 -6.12 5.16 -11.22
N VAL A 114 -5.72 4.49 -10.13
CA VAL A 114 -5.89 3.03 -9.98
C VAL A 114 -7.37 2.63 -10.06
N THR A 115 -8.28 3.38 -9.43
CA THR A 115 -9.73 3.13 -9.54
C THR A 115 -10.21 3.17 -11.00
N GLU A 116 -9.74 4.15 -11.79
CA GLU A 116 -10.06 4.24 -13.23
C GLU A 116 -9.52 3.03 -14.00
N GLN A 117 -8.30 2.57 -13.70
CA GLN A 117 -7.71 1.41 -14.38
C GLN A 117 -8.40 0.09 -14.04
N LEU A 118 -8.79 -0.09 -12.78
CA LEU A 118 -9.43 -1.32 -12.31
C LEU A 118 -10.93 -1.36 -12.61
N GLY A 119 -11.56 -0.21 -12.81
CA GLY A 119 -13.02 -0.11 -12.93
C GLY A 119 -13.75 -0.50 -11.63
N HIS A 120 -13.07 -0.42 -10.49
CA HIS A 120 -13.60 -0.77 -9.17
C HIS A 120 -13.05 0.20 -8.12
N PRO A 121 -13.88 0.70 -7.17
CA PRO A 121 -13.39 1.56 -6.09
C PRO A 121 -12.29 0.88 -5.27
N VAL A 122 -11.31 1.68 -4.82
CA VAL A 122 -10.22 1.23 -3.95
C VAL A 122 -10.14 2.04 -2.65
N VAL A 123 -9.49 1.46 -1.65
CA VAL A 123 -9.06 2.13 -0.41
C VAL A 123 -7.54 2.16 -0.40
N LYS A 124 -6.92 3.34 -0.27
CA LYS A 124 -5.45 3.48 -0.17
C LYS A 124 -5.01 3.22 1.27
N ALA A 125 -4.16 2.22 1.47
CA ALA A 125 -3.59 1.88 2.77
C ALA A 125 -2.25 1.14 2.61
N PHE A 126 -1.46 1.06 3.67
CA PHE A 126 -0.11 0.46 3.69
C PHE A 126 0.91 1.09 2.74
N ASN A 127 0.53 2.09 1.95
CA ASN A 127 1.44 2.75 1.01
C ASN A 127 2.51 3.58 1.74
N SER A 128 2.21 4.08 2.95
CA SER A 128 3.07 5.00 3.70
C SER A 128 4.08 4.31 4.64
N ILE A 129 4.21 2.98 4.59
CA ILE A 129 5.15 2.22 5.43
C ILE A 129 6.17 1.47 4.59
N LEU A 130 7.42 1.44 5.06
CA LEU A 130 8.48 0.67 4.42
C LEU A 130 8.31 -0.83 4.69
N ALA A 131 8.68 -1.68 3.73
CA ALA A 131 8.49 -3.11 3.87
C ALA A 131 9.22 -3.73 5.07
N HIS A 132 10.40 -3.21 5.43
CA HIS A 132 11.12 -3.65 6.62
C HIS A 132 10.36 -3.23 7.89
N SER A 133 9.96 -1.96 8.02
CA SER A 133 9.13 -1.50 9.13
C SER A 133 7.82 -2.27 9.25
N LEU A 134 7.14 -2.54 8.13
CA LEU A 134 5.95 -3.39 8.09
C LEU A 134 6.28 -4.76 8.69
N ALA A 135 7.34 -5.41 8.23
CA ALA A 135 7.71 -6.75 8.69
C ALA A 135 8.09 -6.81 10.18
N THR A 136 8.79 -5.81 10.71
CA THR A 136 9.48 -5.92 12.01
C THR A 136 8.93 -5.05 13.13
N LYS A 137 8.16 -3.99 12.83
CA LYS A 137 7.74 -2.98 13.83
C LYS A 137 6.27 -3.08 14.23
N GLY A 138 5.54 -4.09 13.76
CA GLY A 138 4.16 -4.32 14.19
C GLY A 138 4.07 -4.61 15.69
N GLN A 139 3.06 -4.04 16.34
CA GLN A 139 2.80 -4.20 17.78
C GLN A 139 1.32 -4.55 18.02
N PRO A 140 1.00 -5.33 19.07
CA PRO A 140 -0.38 -5.64 19.43
C PRO A 140 -1.26 -4.39 19.63
N ALA A 141 -2.57 -4.56 19.47
CA ALA A 141 -3.53 -3.51 19.79
C ALA A 141 -3.38 -3.05 21.25
N GLY A 142 -3.43 -1.73 21.46
CA GLY A 142 -3.25 -1.10 22.77
C GLY A 142 -1.81 -0.93 23.24
N SER A 143 -0.81 -1.46 22.52
CA SER A 143 0.60 -1.17 22.83
C SER A 143 0.90 0.32 22.71
N PRO A 144 1.69 0.92 23.62
CA PRO A 144 2.21 2.26 23.40
C PRO A 144 3.18 2.24 22.21
N GLY A 145 3.22 3.33 21.45
CA GLY A 145 4.22 3.46 20.37
C GLY A 145 3.84 2.79 19.04
N ARG A 146 2.57 2.46 18.81
CA ARG A 146 2.13 1.91 17.51
C ARG A 146 2.34 2.92 16.40
N ILE A 147 2.91 2.45 15.29
CA ILE A 147 2.99 3.24 14.06
C ILE A 147 1.58 3.35 13.49
N ALA A 148 1.16 4.57 13.17
CA ALA A 148 -0.14 4.88 12.60
C ALA A 148 -0.05 4.93 11.07
N LEU A 149 -0.98 4.26 10.39
CA LEU A 149 -1.07 4.23 8.93
C LEU A 149 -2.39 4.88 8.46
N PRO A 150 -2.32 5.79 7.48
CA PRO A 150 -3.48 6.46 6.96
C PRO A 150 -4.27 5.53 6.02
N VAL A 151 -5.59 5.58 6.15
CA VAL A 151 -6.56 4.83 5.36
C VAL A 151 -7.50 5.83 4.71
N ALA A 152 -7.50 5.88 3.38
CA ALA A 152 -8.28 6.84 2.60
C ALA A 152 -9.14 6.13 1.55
N GLY A 153 -10.41 6.50 1.46
CA GLY A 153 -11.39 5.86 0.59
C GLY A 153 -12.78 6.46 0.76
N ASP A 154 -13.62 6.33 -0.26
CA ASP A 154 -14.92 7.03 -0.28
C ASP A 154 -16.01 6.25 0.48
N GLU A 155 -15.87 4.93 0.58
CA GLU A 155 -16.83 4.06 1.26
C GLU A 155 -16.47 3.83 2.73
N THR A 156 -17.34 4.26 3.64
CA THR A 156 -17.09 4.20 5.09
C THR A 156 -16.92 2.77 5.59
N ASP A 157 -17.75 1.83 5.13
CA ASP A 157 -17.68 0.44 5.58
C ASP A 157 -16.45 -0.29 5.02
N ALA A 158 -16.03 0.05 3.80
CA ALA A 158 -14.77 -0.43 3.24
C ALA A 158 -13.58 0.03 4.09
N LYS A 159 -13.52 1.32 4.46
CA LYS A 159 -12.46 1.85 5.33
C LYS A 159 -12.42 1.15 6.69
N LYS A 160 -13.57 0.86 7.32
CA LYS A 160 -13.61 0.11 8.59
C LYS A 160 -12.95 -1.26 8.47
N ILE A 161 -13.24 -1.99 7.39
CA ILE A 161 -12.60 -3.30 7.11
C ILE A 161 -11.09 -3.13 6.97
N VAL A 162 -10.64 -2.12 6.22
CA VAL A 162 -9.20 -1.87 6.01
C VAL A 162 -8.50 -1.43 7.29
N ILE A 163 -9.12 -0.61 8.14
CA ILE A 163 -8.57 -0.23 9.45
C ILE A 163 -8.40 -1.47 10.34
N GLY A 164 -9.37 -2.39 10.34
CA GLY A 164 -9.22 -3.68 11.02
C GLY A 164 -8.04 -4.49 10.49
N LEU A 165 -7.85 -4.54 9.17
CA LEU A 165 -6.68 -5.21 8.58
C LEU A 165 -5.35 -4.52 8.90
N VAL A 166 -5.32 -3.20 9.04
CA VAL A 166 -4.14 -2.48 9.52
C VAL A 166 -3.82 -2.87 10.97
N ASP A 167 -4.85 -3.02 11.80
CA ASP A 167 -4.73 -3.49 13.19
C ASP A 167 -4.20 -4.93 13.27
N ASP A 168 -4.78 -5.83 12.47
CA ASP A 168 -4.35 -7.22 12.30
C ASP A 168 -2.89 -7.34 11.81
N ALA A 169 -2.41 -6.36 11.04
CA ALA A 169 -1.01 -6.26 10.63
C ALA A 169 -0.06 -5.75 11.74
N GLY A 170 -0.61 -5.28 12.87
CA GLY A 170 0.12 -4.77 14.02
C GLY A 170 0.27 -3.24 14.05
N PHE A 171 -0.58 -2.49 13.36
CA PHE A 171 -0.45 -1.03 13.19
C PHE A 171 -1.76 -0.29 13.54
N GLU A 172 -1.68 0.99 13.88
CA GLU A 172 -2.88 1.80 14.13
C GLU A 172 -3.44 2.31 12.79
N GLY A 173 -4.58 1.78 12.35
CA GLY A 173 -5.26 2.30 11.15
C GLY A 173 -6.04 3.58 11.48
N VAL A 174 -5.85 4.63 10.68
CA VAL A 174 -6.49 5.93 10.89
C VAL A 174 -7.31 6.29 9.66
N ASP A 175 -8.60 6.58 9.84
CA ASP A 175 -9.43 7.14 8.75
C ASP A 175 -8.97 8.57 8.45
N THR A 176 -8.57 8.81 7.21
CA THR A 176 -8.01 10.09 6.74
C THR A 176 -8.86 10.77 5.68
N GLY A 177 -10.10 10.30 5.50
CA GLY A 177 -11.08 10.91 4.61
C GLY A 177 -11.26 10.16 3.28
N THR A 178 -11.48 10.93 2.23
CA THR A 178 -11.85 10.44 0.88
C THR A 178 -10.64 9.95 0.11
N LEU A 179 -10.88 9.19 -0.95
CA LEU A 179 -9.80 8.77 -1.87
C LEU A 179 -9.13 9.99 -2.53
N GLY A 180 -9.89 11.07 -2.74
CA GLY A 180 -9.38 12.34 -3.26
C GLY A 180 -8.35 13.01 -2.34
N GLU A 181 -8.45 12.84 -1.02
CA GLU A 181 -7.48 13.39 -0.05
C GLU A 181 -6.26 12.49 0.18
N SER A 182 -6.24 11.29 -0.43
CA SER A 182 -5.14 10.33 -0.30
C SER A 182 -3.80 10.85 -0.87
N TRP A 183 -3.79 12.00 -1.55
CA TRP A 183 -2.54 12.61 -2.00
C TRP A 183 -1.60 13.00 -0.84
N ARG A 184 -2.16 13.22 0.36
CA ARG A 184 -1.41 13.62 1.57
C ARG A 184 -0.53 12.52 2.16
N GLN A 185 -0.76 11.27 1.74
CA GLN A 185 0.02 10.09 2.16
C GLN A 185 0.91 9.54 1.03
N GLN A 186 1.03 10.22 -0.11
CA GLN A 186 1.85 9.80 -1.27
C GLN A 186 3.33 10.16 -1.11
N PRO A 187 4.24 9.61 -1.95
CA PRO A 187 5.65 9.98 -1.93
C PRO A 187 5.90 11.49 -1.95
N GLY A 188 6.90 11.93 -1.18
CA GLY A 188 7.25 13.35 -1.05
C GLY A 188 6.32 14.14 -0.13
N THR A 189 5.55 13.48 0.74
CA THR A 189 4.72 14.11 1.78
C THR A 189 5.17 13.69 3.19
N PRO A 190 4.88 14.49 4.25
CA PRO A 190 5.40 14.22 5.60
C PRO A 190 4.96 12.89 6.22
N ALA A 191 3.81 12.35 5.81
CA ALA A 191 3.29 11.08 6.30
C ALA A 191 3.90 9.85 5.60
N TYR A 192 4.63 10.05 4.51
CA TYR A 192 5.11 8.97 3.66
C TYR A 192 6.43 8.38 4.15
N CYS A 193 6.39 7.12 4.59
CA CYS A 193 7.56 6.33 4.97
C CYS A 193 8.43 7.04 6.02
N THR A 194 7.78 7.52 7.08
CA THR A 194 8.40 8.21 8.22
C THR A 194 8.16 7.54 9.58
N ASP A 195 7.49 6.36 9.61
CA ASP A 195 7.16 5.59 10.82
C ASP A 195 6.55 6.45 11.94
N ILE A 196 5.49 7.19 11.61
CA ILE A 196 4.82 8.08 12.57
C ILE A 196 4.11 7.26 13.64
N VAL A 197 4.36 7.61 14.90
CA VAL A 197 3.74 6.97 16.06
C VAL A 197 2.51 7.74 16.50
N GLY A 198 1.36 7.06 16.55
CA GLY A 198 0.10 7.61 17.03
C GLY A 198 -0.69 8.43 15.99
N SER A 199 -2.02 8.32 16.06
CA SER A 199 -2.94 9.02 15.17
C SER A 199 -2.82 10.54 15.16
N VAL A 200 -2.59 11.18 16.31
CA VAL A 200 -2.45 12.66 16.39
C VAL A 200 -1.28 13.15 15.53
N ALA A 201 -0.10 12.55 15.71
CA ALA A 201 1.08 12.91 14.93
C ALA A 201 0.92 12.61 13.43
N LEU A 202 0.17 11.55 13.09
CA LEU A 202 -0.15 11.23 11.70
C LEU A 202 -1.04 12.32 11.07
N MET A 203 -2.10 12.73 11.77
CA MET A 203 -2.99 13.80 11.30
C MET A 203 -2.25 15.13 11.12
N ASP A 204 -1.35 15.48 12.04
CA ASP A 204 -0.50 16.67 11.92
C ASP A 204 0.44 16.59 10.69
N ALA A 205 1.02 15.42 10.43
CA ALA A 205 1.86 15.22 9.24
C ALA A 205 1.07 15.33 7.93
N LEU A 206 -0.14 14.77 7.86
CA LEU A 206 -1.03 14.89 6.70
C LEU A 206 -1.48 16.34 6.47
N ALA A 207 -1.73 17.09 7.54
CA ALA A 207 -2.11 18.51 7.46
C ALA A 207 -0.98 19.39 6.91
N ARG A 208 0.29 19.04 7.16
CA ARG A 208 1.47 19.75 6.64
C ARG A 208 1.82 19.42 5.19
N ALA A 209 1.15 18.46 4.56
CA ALA A 209 1.44 18.10 3.17
C ALA A 209 1.16 19.28 2.22
N VAL A 210 2.11 19.56 1.31
CA VAL A 210 2.00 20.62 0.30
C VAL A 210 1.98 19.99 -1.08
N LYS A 211 0.81 19.99 -1.74
CA LYS A 211 0.56 19.24 -2.98
C LYS A 211 1.58 19.56 -4.08
N ASP A 212 1.83 20.83 -4.34
CA ASP A 212 2.72 21.29 -5.43
C ASP A 212 4.20 20.95 -5.20
N LYS A 213 4.61 20.71 -3.95
CA LYS A 213 6.00 20.34 -3.62
C LYS A 213 6.23 18.82 -3.67
N ALA A 214 5.18 18.02 -3.49
CA ALA A 214 5.32 16.58 -3.30
C ALA A 214 6.06 15.86 -4.44
N PRO A 215 5.78 16.13 -5.74
CA PRO A 215 6.53 15.48 -6.82
C PRO A 215 8.03 15.79 -6.81
N GLY A 216 8.39 17.06 -6.57
CA GLY A 216 9.80 17.47 -6.49
C GLY A 216 10.52 16.86 -5.29
N LEU A 217 9.85 16.76 -4.13
CA LEU A 217 10.42 16.12 -2.94
C LEU A 217 10.54 14.60 -3.09
N ARG A 218 9.58 13.94 -3.75
CA ARG A 218 9.70 12.52 -4.13
C ARG A 218 10.95 12.29 -4.98
N ASP A 219 11.14 13.10 -6.02
CA ASP A 219 12.26 12.93 -6.95
C ASP A 219 13.60 13.19 -6.25
N LEU A 220 13.65 14.18 -5.37
CA LEU A 220 14.83 14.45 -4.52
C LEU A 220 15.12 13.29 -3.57
N ALA A 221 14.11 12.73 -2.90
CA ALA A 221 14.25 11.56 -2.03
C ALA A 221 14.86 10.38 -2.79
N PHE A 222 14.30 10.10 -3.98
CA PHE A 222 14.75 9.02 -4.84
C PHE A 222 16.21 9.22 -5.28
N GLN A 223 16.61 10.44 -5.63
CA GLN A 223 18.01 10.75 -5.96
C GLN A 223 18.95 10.49 -4.77
N GLN A 224 18.55 10.86 -3.56
CA GLN A 224 19.35 10.60 -2.36
C GLN A 224 19.47 9.10 -2.06
N TRP A 225 18.39 8.32 -2.26
CA TRP A 225 18.45 6.86 -2.13
C TRP A 225 19.42 6.23 -3.12
N MET A 226 19.41 6.69 -4.38
CA MET A 226 20.30 6.19 -5.42
C MET A 226 21.78 6.49 -5.12
N GLN A 227 22.09 7.59 -4.43
CA GLN A 227 23.45 7.92 -4.01
C GLN A 227 23.99 6.96 -2.94
N LEU A 228 23.11 6.45 -2.06
CA LEU A 228 23.47 5.44 -1.07
C LEU A 228 23.65 4.05 -1.70
N GLY A 229 22.94 3.75 -2.79
CA GLY A 229 23.12 2.50 -3.53
C GLY A 229 22.90 1.26 -2.65
N SER A 230 23.80 0.29 -2.75
CA SER A 230 23.66 -1.01 -2.05
C SER A 230 23.86 -0.96 -0.54
N THR A 231 24.29 0.17 0.04
CA THR A 231 24.47 0.33 1.49
C THR A 231 23.25 0.93 2.18
N MET A 232 22.23 1.35 1.41
CA MET A 232 21.03 1.99 1.94
C MET A 232 20.28 1.08 2.91
N THR A 233 20.02 1.58 4.11
CA THR A 233 19.23 0.89 5.14
C THR A 233 17.79 1.42 5.20
N ASN A 234 16.91 0.69 5.91
CA ASN A 234 15.57 1.20 6.23
C ASN A 234 15.63 2.53 6.97
N ASP A 235 16.55 2.67 7.93
CA ASP A 235 16.68 3.87 8.75
C ASP A 235 17.21 5.06 7.96
N ASP A 236 18.02 4.83 6.92
CA ASP A 236 18.41 5.88 5.97
C ASP A 236 17.21 6.43 5.22
N ILE A 237 16.32 5.57 4.73
CA ILE A 237 15.11 5.99 4.03
C ILE A 237 14.21 6.80 4.95
N LEU A 238 13.98 6.32 6.19
CA LEU A 238 13.20 7.06 7.20
C LEU A 238 13.81 8.43 7.49
N ARG A 239 15.14 8.50 7.68
CA ARG A 239 15.87 9.74 7.95
C ARG A 239 15.75 10.73 6.78
N ILE A 240 15.94 10.25 5.55
CA ILE A 240 15.82 11.07 4.34
C ILE A 240 14.40 11.63 4.23
N ASN A 241 13.38 10.78 4.33
CA ASN A 241 11.99 11.23 4.20
C ASN A 241 11.59 12.25 5.27
N ARG A 242 12.04 12.07 6.52
CA ARG A 242 11.79 13.04 7.60
C ARG A 242 12.43 14.39 7.29
N ALA A 243 13.70 14.39 6.89
CA ALA A 243 14.48 15.61 6.64
C ALA A 243 13.99 16.46 5.44
N LEU A 244 13.16 15.92 4.55
CA LEU A 244 12.58 16.68 3.42
C LEU A 244 11.51 17.69 3.86
N HIS A 245 11.06 17.61 5.11
CA HIS A 245 9.90 18.35 5.63
C HIS A 245 10.20 19.13 6.92
N ASP A 246 11.47 19.19 7.30
CA ASP A 246 12.00 19.97 8.42
C ASP A 246 12.36 21.41 8.00
#